data_AF-V7AM17-F1
#
_entry.id   AF-V7AM17-F1
#
_cell.length_a   1.000
_cell.length_b   1.000
_cell.length_c   1.000
_cell.angle_alpha   90.00
_cell.angle_beta   90.00
_cell.angle_gamma   90.00
#
_symmetry.space_group_name_H-M   'P 1'
#
loop_
_entity.id
_entity.type
_entity.pdbx_description
1 polymer ?
#
loop_
_entity_poly.entity_id
_entity_poly.type
_entity_poly.pdbx_seq_one_letter_code
_entity_poly.pdbx_strand_id
1 'polypeptide(L)'
;KANIPMTKGGYLIYGTAHMHTGVVNATLYGQDGRVLCTSSPKYGTGKEAGNENGYLVGMSVCYPKPGSIQIKDGEILTIESRYENKFRTGAMGHFYIYLA
;
A
#
# COMPACT_ATOMS: atom_id res chain seq x y z
N LYS A 1 -3.56 8.23 7.70
CA LYS A 1 -4.70 7.41 7.23
C LYS A 1 -5.50 8.25 6.25
N ALA A 2 -6.08 7.64 5.23
CA ALA A 2 -6.99 8.29 4.29
C ALA A 2 -8.20 7.36 4.06
N ASN A 3 -9.40 7.94 4.03
CA ASN A 3 -10.64 7.21 3.79
C ASN A 3 -11.10 7.49 2.35
N ILE A 4 -11.37 6.43 1.60
CA ILE A 4 -11.73 6.48 0.18
C ILE A 4 -13.14 5.90 0.03
N PRO A 5 -14.19 6.74 -0.10
CA PRO A 5 -15.54 6.26 -0.35
C PRO A 5 -15.66 5.73 -1.79
N MET A 6 -15.96 4.45 -1.94
CA MET A 6 -16.11 3.82 -3.25
C MET A 6 -17.54 4.01 -3.77
N THR A 7 -17.73 4.87 -4.77
CA THR A 7 -19.05 5.03 -5.42
C THR A 7 -19.49 3.75 -6.12
N LYS A 8 -18.54 3.04 -6.73
CA LYS A 8 -18.69 1.70 -7.27
C LYS A 8 -17.57 0.80 -6.74
N GLY A 9 -17.96 -0.32 -6.19
CA GLY A 9 -17.07 -1.38 -5.76
C GLY A 9 -16.64 -2.24 -6.95
N GLY A 10 -16.09 -3.40 -6.63
CA GLY A 10 -15.57 -4.34 -7.61
C GLY A 10 -14.69 -5.39 -6.93
N TYR A 11 -14.10 -6.26 -7.73
CA TYR A 11 -13.12 -7.20 -7.21
C TYR A 11 -11.74 -6.57 -7.22
N LEU A 12 -11.04 -6.57 -6.08
CA LEU A 12 -9.65 -6.15 -6.04
C LEU A 12 -8.84 -7.11 -6.92
N ILE A 13 -8.10 -6.57 -7.89
CA ILE A 13 -7.22 -7.35 -8.77
C ILE A 13 -5.75 -6.95 -8.62
N TYR A 14 -5.47 -5.77 -8.10
CA TYR A 14 -4.13 -5.26 -7.90
C TYR A 14 -4.09 -4.22 -6.79
N GLY A 15 -3.06 -4.30 -5.94
CA GLY A 15 -2.76 -3.28 -4.94
C GLY A 15 -1.27 -3.11 -4.74
N THR A 16 -0.76 -1.88 -4.75
CA THR A 16 0.62 -1.60 -4.33
C THR A 16 0.75 -0.16 -3.84
N ALA A 17 1.69 0.06 -2.93
CA ALA A 17 2.05 1.40 -2.51
C ALA A 17 3.29 1.91 -3.23
N HIS A 18 3.40 3.24 -3.33
CA HIS A 18 4.62 3.94 -3.68
C HIS A 18 4.93 4.93 -2.56
N MET A 19 6.10 4.77 -1.95
CA MET A 19 6.44 5.37 -0.65
C MET A 19 7.89 5.83 -0.66
N HIS A 20 8.22 6.83 0.16
CA HIS A 20 9.61 7.21 0.42
C HIS A 20 10.23 6.36 1.54
N THR A 21 11.57 6.37 1.62
CA THR A 21 12.39 5.76 2.68
C THR A 21 11.89 6.08 4.09
N GLY A 22 11.94 5.09 4.99
CA GLY A 22 11.47 5.18 6.37
C GLY A 22 10.03 4.71 6.58
N VAL A 23 9.36 4.23 5.52
CA VAL A 23 8.07 3.56 5.64
C VAL A 23 8.25 2.18 6.29
N VAL A 24 7.29 1.80 7.12
CA VAL A 24 7.20 0.45 7.72
C VAL A 24 6.32 -0.44 6.84
N ASN A 25 5.15 0.05 6.43
CA ASN A 25 4.25 -0.56 5.45
C ASN A 25 3.15 0.43 5.04
N ALA A 26 2.36 0.05 4.04
CA ALA A 26 1.10 0.67 3.72
C ALA A 26 0.02 -0.40 3.58
N THR A 27 -1.09 -0.26 4.30
CA THR A 27 -2.16 -1.26 4.32
C THR A 27 -3.49 -0.65 3.86
N LEU A 28 -4.17 -1.35 2.96
CA LEU A 28 -5.52 -1.10 2.53
C LEU A 28 -6.49 -1.96 3.33
N TYR A 29 -7.46 -1.32 3.99
CA TYR A 29 -8.49 -1.95 4.78
C TYR A 29 -9.87 -1.76 4.16
N GLY A 30 -10.72 -2.78 4.30
CA GLY A 30 -12.17 -2.65 4.10
C GLY A 30 -12.83 -1.93 5.27
N GLN A 31 -14.08 -1.53 5.09
CA GLN A 31 -14.82 -0.76 6.10
C GLN A 31 -15.03 -1.56 7.41
N ASP A 32 -15.08 -2.89 7.29
CA ASP A 32 -15.18 -3.85 8.40
C ASP A 32 -13.82 -4.14 9.08
N GLY A 33 -12.76 -3.43 8.69
CA GLY A 33 -11.42 -3.59 9.25
C GLY A 33 -10.62 -4.77 8.68
N ARG A 34 -11.17 -5.52 7.72
CA ARG A 34 -10.42 -6.60 7.06
C ARG A 34 -9.25 -6.03 6.26
N VAL A 35 -8.12 -6.73 6.28
CA VAL A 35 -6.96 -6.38 5.44
C VAL A 35 -7.23 -6.84 4.02
N LEU A 36 -7.28 -5.90 3.07
CA LEU A 36 -7.44 -6.19 1.65
C LEU A 36 -6.09 -6.34 0.95
N CYS A 37 -5.11 -5.52 1.32
CA CYS A 37 -3.75 -5.60 0.81
C CYS A 37 -2.77 -4.91 1.77
N THR A 38 -1.63 -5.54 2.06
CA THR A 38 -0.50 -4.91 2.74
C THR A 38 0.68 -4.85 1.78
N SER A 39 1.10 -3.62 1.46
CA SER A 39 2.30 -3.36 0.68
C SER A 39 3.46 -3.06 1.64
N SER A 40 4.47 -3.91 1.62
CA SER A 40 5.65 -3.85 2.49
C SER A 40 6.88 -3.38 1.74
N PRO A 41 7.76 -2.59 2.36
CA PRO A 41 8.96 -2.09 1.74
C PRO A 41 10.02 -3.16 1.55
N LYS A 42 10.79 -3.03 0.47
CA LYS A 42 12.08 -3.68 0.28
C LYS A 42 13.16 -2.62 0.40
N TYR A 43 14.06 -2.79 1.35
CA TYR A 43 15.21 -1.91 1.54
C TYR A 43 16.45 -2.50 0.87
N GLY A 44 17.26 -1.63 0.26
CA GLY A 44 18.53 -2.00 -0.32
C GLY A 44 19.57 -2.32 0.75
N THR A 45 20.60 -3.08 0.37
CA THR A 45 21.68 -3.53 1.26
C THR A 45 23.08 -3.31 0.69
N GLY A 46 23.18 -2.83 -0.54
CA GLY A 46 24.42 -2.64 -1.30
C GLY A 46 24.78 -1.18 -1.56
N LYS A 47 25.58 -0.96 -2.62
CA LYS A 47 26.07 0.36 -3.05
C LYS A 47 25.70 0.67 -4.51
N GLU A 48 25.04 -0.25 -5.18
CA GLU A 48 24.64 -0.13 -6.58
C GLU A 48 23.32 0.61 -6.72
N ALA A 49 23.10 1.25 -7.87
CA ALA A 49 21.86 1.94 -8.18
C ALA A 49 20.67 0.97 -8.11
N GLY A 50 19.67 1.28 -7.29
CA GLY A 50 18.50 0.42 -7.06
C GLY A 50 18.71 -0.67 -6.00
N ASN A 51 19.83 -0.65 -5.27
CA ASN A 51 20.09 -1.52 -4.12
C ASN A 51 20.85 -0.78 -3.00
N GLU A 52 20.72 0.54 -2.90
CA GLU A 52 21.48 1.34 -1.94
C GLU A 52 21.08 1.03 -0.49
N ASN A 53 22.08 0.79 0.36
CA ASN A 53 21.86 0.44 1.76
C ASN A 53 21.03 1.50 2.49
N GLY A 54 19.92 1.09 3.09
CA GLY A 54 19.01 1.97 3.83
C GLY A 54 18.03 2.77 2.97
N TYR A 55 18.08 2.66 1.63
CA TYR A 55 17.09 3.24 0.74
C TYR A 55 15.96 2.26 0.47
N LEU A 56 14.74 2.78 0.32
CA LEU A 56 13.62 1.99 -0.16
C LEU A 56 13.77 1.79 -1.66
N VAL A 57 13.93 0.53 -2.06
CA VAL A 57 14.17 0.13 -3.46
C VAL A 57 12.97 -0.56 -4.10
N GLY A 58 11.91 -0.77 -3.34
CA GLY A 58 10.66 -1.29 -3.86
C GLY A 58 9.58 -1.46 -2.80
N MET A 59 8.37 -1.75 -3.26
CA MET A 59 7.21 -2.09 -2.44
C MET A 59 6.61 -3.40 -2.95
N SER A 60 6.11 -4.24 -2.05
CA SER A 60 5.42 -5.47 -2.44
C SER A 60 4.08 -5.16 -3.11
N VAL A 61 3.65 -6.08 -3.94
CA VAL A 61 2.40 -5.99 -4.69
C VAL A 61 1.46 -7.08 -4.20
N CYS A 62 0.18 -6.75 -4.07
CA CYS A 62 -0.90 -7.70 -3.84
C CYS A 62 -1.56 -8.06 -5.18
N TYR A 63 -1.47 -9.35 -5.53
CA TYR A 63 -2.24 -9.97 -6.60
C TYR A 63 -3.20 -10.99 -5.98
N PRO A 64 -4.39 -10.56 -5.52
CA PRO A 64 -5.36 -11.48 -4.96
C PRO A 64 -5.86 -12.47 -6.03
N LYS A 65 -6.34 -13.63 -5.57
CA LYS A 65 -7.01 -14.58 -6.47
C LYS A 65 -8.22 -13.88 -7.11
N PRO A 66 -8.44 -13.98 -8.43
CA PRO A 66 -9.59 -13.36 -9.07
C PRO A 66 -10.91 -13.75 -8.37
N GLY A 67 -11.74 -12.76 -8.07
CA GLY A 67 -13.02 -12.96 -7.39
C GLY A 67 -12.94 -13.15 -5.87
N SER A 68 -11.75 -13.21 -5.25
CA SER A 68 -11.63 -13.56 -3.83
C SER A 68 -11.84 -12.38 -2.87
N ILE A 69 -11.60 -11.15 -3.32
CA ILE A 69 -11.71 -9.95 -2.50
C ILE A 69 -12.71 -9.00 -3.17
N GLN A 70 -13.95 -9.02 -2.70
CA GLN A 70 -15.00 -8.11 -3.16
C GLN A 70 -15.02 -6.85 -2.28
N ILE A 71 -15.06 -5.69 -2.93
CA ILE A 71 -15.32 -4.38 -2.34
C ILE A 71 -16.73 -3.97 -2.77
N LYS A 72 -17.58 -3.56 -1.83
CA LYS A 72 -18.99 -3.27 -2.11
C LYS A 72 -19.18 -1.83 -2.60
N ASP A 73 -20.25 -1.62 -3.35
CA ASP A 73 -20.73 -0.27 -3.66
C ASP A 73 -21.00 0.49 -2.34
N GLY A 74 -20.47 1.71 -2.25
CA GLY A 74 -20.58 2.56 -1.06
C GLY A 74 -19.61 2.19 0.09
N GLU A 75 -18.79 1.14 -0.05
CA GLU A 75 -17.82 0.77 0.99
C GLU A 75 -16.75 1.86 1.16
N ILE A 76 -16.42 2.19 2.40
CA ILE A 76 -15.33 3.13 2.71
C ILE A 76 -14.04 2.34 2.94
N LEU A 77 -13.10 2.46 2.01
CA LEU A 77 -11.78 1.88 2.17
C LEU A 77 -10.90 2.79 3.02
N THR A 78 -10.00 2.22 3.81
CA THR A 78 -9.02 2.99 4.57
C THR A 78 -7.60 2.62 4.14
N ILE A 79 -6.81 3.60 3.76
CA ILE A 79 -5.37 3.44 3.54
C ILE A 79 -4.61 3.94 4.77
N GLU A 80 -3.80 3.08 5.38
CA GLU A 80 -2.88 3.43 6.45
C GLU A 80 -1.43 3.32 5.97
N SER A 81 -0.75 4.45 5.86
CA SER A 81 0.70 4.50 5.69
C SER A 81 1.37 4.63 7.06
N ARG A 82 2.22 3.66 7.40
CA ARG A 82 2.99 3.67 8.66
C ARG A 82 4.44 3.99 8.36
N TYR A 83 5.00 4.89 9.15
CA TYR A 83 6.35 5.38 9.00
C TYR A 83 7.08 5.29 10.34
N GLU A 84 8.38 5.02 10.30
CA GLU A 84 9.21 5.11 11.50
C GLU A 84 9.20 6.55 12.04
N ASN A 85 9.21 6.71 13.35
CA ASN A 85 9.27 8.04 13.96
C ASN A 85 10.73 8.52 14.07
N LYS A 86 11.31 8.91 12.93
CA LYS A 86 12.67 9.44 12.81
C LYS A 86 12.67 10.62 11.83
N PHE A 87 13.70 11.45 11.89
CA PHE A 87 13.89 12.53 10.93
C PHE A 87 13.99 11.96 9.51
N ARG A 88 13.35 12.64 8.56
CA ARG A 88 13.31 12.27 7.14
C ARG A 88 13.16 13.52 6.29
N THR A 89 13.71 13.47 5.08
CA THR A 89 13.63 14.56 4.11
C THR A 89 12.23 14.74 3.53
N GLY A 90 11.42 13.68 3.52
CA GLY A 90 10.01 13.74 3.12
C GLY A 90 9.28 12.43 3.39
N ALA A 91 7.96 12.51 3.49
CA ALA A 91 7.06 11.35 3.55
C ALA A 91 6.12 11.37 2.33
N MET A 92 5.76 10.19 1.85
CA MET A 92 4.81 10.03 0.75
C MET A 92 3.84 8.90 1.07
N GLY A 93 2.58 9.04 0.71
CA GLY A 93 1.56 8.02 0.91
C GLY A 93 0.73 7.82 -0.35
N HIS A 94 1.30 7.17 -1.36
CA HIS A 94 0.60 6.87 -2.61
C HIS A 94 0.26 5.37 -2.67
N PHE A 95 -0.96 5.04 -3.04
CA PHE A 95 -1.42 3.67 -3.18
C PHE A 95 -2.24 3.50 -4.47
N TYR A 96 -1.90 2.49 -5.26
CA TYR A 96 -2.67 2.08 -6.45
C TYR A 96 -3.63 0.96 -6.06
N ILE A 97 -4.90 1.11 -6.45
CA ILE A 97 -5.97 0.13 -6.23
C ILE A 97 -6.65 -0.07 -7.58
N TYR A 98 -6.55 -1.26 -8.16
CA TYR A 98 -7.29 -1.59 -9.39
C TYR A 98 -8.39 -2.60 -9.08
N LEU A 99 -9.56 -2.32 -9.63
CA LEU A 99 -10.78 -3.11 -9.47
C LEU A 99 -11.25 -3.63 -10.83
N ALA A 100 -11.86 -4.80 -10.84
CA ALA A 100 -12.60 -5.39 -11.97
C ALA A 100 -14.10 -5.44 -11.69
#